data_AF-A0A7W0TG22-F1
#
_entry.id   AF-A0A7W0TG22-F1
#
_cell.length_a   1.000
_cell.length_b   1.000
_cell.length_c   1.000
_cell.angle_alpha   90.00
_cell.angle_beta   90.00
_cell.angle_gamma   90.00
#
_symmetry.space_group_name_H-M   'P 1'
#
loop_
_entity.id
_entity.type
_entity.pdbx_description
1 polymer ?
#
loop_
_entity_poly.entity_id
_entity_poly.type
_entity_poly.pdbx_seq_one_letter_code
_entity_poly.pdbx_strand_id
1 'polypeptide(L)'
;HGDEIRIGQTRLVFHDPLAAQATVTQADEAPPSLTSRERDVLLALCRPLLDRDMFTEPASTQAIADELVITPTAVKQHLANLYDKFGVGAEGSRRARLANEALRRGAISLTQLRDSASE
;
A
#
# COMPACT_ATOMS: atom_id res chain seq x y z
N HIS A 1 -2.17 -15.05 18.44
CA HIS A 1 -1.54 -16.14 17.68
C HIS A 1 -2.23 -16.21 16.34
N GLY A 2 -1.49 -16.07 15.24
CA GLY A 2 -2.05 -16.11 13.88
C GLY A 2 -1.59 -17.40 13.23
N ASP A 3 -2.53 -18.27 12.88
CA ASP A 3 -2.22 -19.54 12.25
C ASP A 3 -2.06 -19.35 10.73
N GLU A 4 -0.96 -19.88 10.18
CA GLU A 4 -0.70 -19.94 8.74
C GLU A 4 -0.99 -21.36 8.26
N ILE A 5 -1.95 -21.50 7.35
CA ILE A 5 -2.22 -22.79 6.67
C ILE A 5 -1.77 -22.67 5.22
N ARG A 6 -0.90 -23.59 4.80
CA ARG A 6 -0.26 -23.61 3.48
C ARG A 6 -0.78 -24.80 2.68
N ILE A 7 -1.45 -24.56 1.55
CA ILE A 7 -1.92 -25.59 0.60
C ILE A 7 -1.41 -25.20 -0.80
N GLY A 8 -1.01 -26.18 -1.61
CA GLY A 8 -0.27 -26.07 -2.87
C GLY A 8 -0.43 -24.75 -3.64
N GLN A 9 0.69 -24.03 -3.79
CA GLN A 9 0.89 -22.76 -4.53
C GLN A 9 -0.12 -21.61 -4.30
N THR A 10 -1.12 -21.79 -3.44
CA THR A 10 -2.15 -20.78 -3.17
C THR A 10 -2.03 -20.30 -1.72
N ARG A 11 -1.77 -19.01 -1.57
CA ARG A 11 -1.63 -18.32 -0.28
C ARG A 11 -2.96 -17.66 0.06
N LEU A 12 -3.61 -18.11 1.12
CA LEU A 12 -4.83 -17.51 1.65
C LEU A 12 -4.47 -16.67 2.90
N VAL A 13 -4.84 -15.40 2.88
CA VAL A 13 -4.72 -14.50 4.03
C VAL A 13 -6.12 -14.07 4.43
N PHE A 14 -6.51 -14.38 5.67
CA PHE A 14 -7.81 -14.01 6.22
C PHE A 14 -7.73 -12.59 6.81
N HIS A 15 -8.59 -11.70 6.35
CA HIS A 15 -8.80 -10.37 6.92
C HIS A 15 -10.28 -10.18 7.21
N ASP A 16 -10.59 -9.94 8.49
CA ASP A 16 -11.93 -9.58 8.95
C ASP A 16 -11.98 -8.06 9.20
N PRO A 17 -12.83 -7.31 8.49
CA PRO A 17 -13.07 -5.90 8.75
C PRO A 17 -14.28 -5.64 9.67
N LEU A 18 -14.83 -6.67 10.34
CA LEU A 18 -16.14 -6.70 11.02
C LEU A 18 -17.34 -6.45 10.09
N ALA A 19 -17.30 -7.03 8.88
CA ALA A 19 -18.41 -7.03 7.89
C ALA A 19 -18.61 -5.76 7.04
N ALA A 20 -17.55 -5.03 6.69
CA ALA A 20 -17.55 -4.24 5.45
C ALA A 20 -17.20 -5.16 4.26
N GLN A 21 -18.23 -5.85 3.74
CA GLN A 21 -18.27 -6.58 2.46
C GLN A 21 -16.92 -7.10 1.96
N ALA A 22 -16.53 -8.24 2.54
CA ALA A 22 -15.46 -9.07 2.05
C ALA A 22 -15.83 -9.68 0.69
N THR A 23 -15.65 -8.88 -0.36
CA THR A 23 -15.44 -9.40 -1.71
C THR A 23 -13.92 -9.45 -1.92
N VAL A 24 -13.26 -10.34 -1.17
CA VAL A 24 -11.91 -10.80 -1.54
C VAL A 24 -12.14 -11.67 -2.76
N THR A 25 -12.13 -11.04 -3.93
CA THR A 25 -12.30 -11.71 -5.20
C THR A 25 -11.14 -11.32 -6.08
N GLN A 26 -10.33 -12.34 -6.35
CA GLN A 26 -9.33 -12.43 -7.41
C GLN A 26 -8.27 -11.32 -7.38
N ALA A 27 -7.04 -11.71 -7.06
CA ALA A 27 -5.87 -11.02 -7.59
C ALA A 27 -5.90 -11.18 -9.13
N ASP A 28 -6.74 -10.38 -9.78
CA ASP A 28 -6.92 -10.44 -11.23
C ASP A 28 -5.70 -9.83 -11.97
N GLU A 29 -4.92 -9.02 -11.26
CA GLU A 29 -3.79 -8.29 -11.85
C GLU A 29 -2.57 -8.34 -10.92
N ALA A 30 -1.46 -8.87 -11.45
CA ALA A 30 -0.17 -8.84 -10.78
C ALA A 30 0.26 -7.39 -10.49
N PRO A 31 1.03 -7.15 -9.41
CA PRO A 31 1.49 -5.81 -9.11
C PRO A 31 2.41 -5.30 -10.24
N PRO A 32 2.32 -4.02 -10.62
CA PRO A 32 3.20 -3.47 -11.64
C PRO A 32 4.67 -3.55 -11.18
N SER A 33 5.61 -3.52 -12.12
CA SER A 33 7.03 -3.50 -11.79
C SER A 33 7.40 -2.17 -11.10
N LEU A 34 7.77 -2.25 -9.82
CA LEU A 34 8.17 -1.12 -9.00
C LEU A 34 9.68 -1.09 -8.80
N THR A 35 10.27 0.08 -9.04
CA THR A 35 11.64 0.39 -8.61
C THR A 35 11.74 0.37 -7.08
N SER A 36 12.95 0.27 -6.54
CA SER A 36 13.15 0.33 -5.08
C SER A 36 12.57 1.61 -4.48
N ARG A 37 12.80 2.77 -5.12
CA ARG A 37 12.28 4.05 -4.62
C ARG A 37 10.77 4.21 -4.68
N GLU A 38 10.12 3.68 -5.72
CA GLU A 38 8.66 3.68 -5.76
C GLU A 38 8.06 2.81 -4.64
N ARG A 39 8.73 1.70 -4.30
CA ARG A 39 8.34 0.83 -3.19
C ARG A 39 8.51 1.53 -1.84
N ASP A 40 9.63 2.21 -1.63
CA ASP A 40 9.87 2.99 -0.40
C ASP A 40 8.80 4.08 -0.23
N VAL A 41 8.45 4.80 -1.31
CA VAL A 41 7.38 5.80 -1.32
C VAL A 41 6.02 5.19 -1.00
N LEU A 42 5.70 4.00 -1.52
CA LEU A 42 4.46 3.30 -1.20
C LEU A 42 4.39 2.87 0.27
N LEU A 43 5.50 2.38 0.82
CA LEU A 43 5.58 1.99 2.23
C LEU A 43 5.40 3.20 3.14
N ALA A 44 6.12 4.30 2.91
CA ALA A 44 5.97 5.55 3.65
C ALA A 44 4.54 6.12 3.53
N LEU A 45 3.93 6.06 2.34
CA LEU A 45 2.55 6.48 2.11
C LEU A 45 1.55 5.68 2.97
N CYS A 46 1.77 4.36 3.09
CA CYS A 46 0.87 3.42 3.74
C CYS A 46 1.22 3.16 5.22
N ARG A 47 2.37 3.61 5.72
CA ARG A 47 2.83 3.45 7.11
C ARG A 47 1.81 3.95 8.14
N PRO A 48 1.15 5.12 7.97
CA PRO A 48 0.12 5.60 8.90
C PRO A 48 -1.14 4.72 8.98
N LEU A 49 -1.37 3.82 8.02
CA LEU A 49 -2.51 2.89 8.04
C LEU A 49 -2.32 1.76 9.05
N LEU A 50 -1.10 1.57 9.57
CA LEU A 50 -0.81 0.58 10.61
C LEU A 50 -1.01 1.12 12.02
N ASP A 51 -0.91 2.44 12.21
CA ASP A 51 -1.30 3.06 13.47
C ASP A 51 -2.82 2.91 13.59
N ARG A 52 -3.28 2.43 14.74
CA ARG A 52 -4.61 1.82 14.99
C ARG A 52 -5.85 2.70 14.71
N ASP A 53 -5.72 3.84 14.05
CA ASP A 53 -6.84 4.63 13.55
C ASP A 53 -7.15 4.26 12.09
N MET A 54 -8.25 3.52 11.90
CA MET A 54 -8.81 3.11 10.61
C MET A 54 -9.30 4.28 9.73
N PHE A 55 -8.99 5.51 10.12
CA PHE A 55 -9.36 6.78 9.47
C PHE A 55 -8.16 7.73 9.30
N THR A 56 -6.93 7.24 9.42
CA THR A 56 -5.74 8.08 9.21
C THR A 56 -5.55 8.34 7.71
N GLU A 57 -5.56 9.62 7.33
CA GLU A 57 -5.22 10.00 5.95
C GLU A 57 -3.80 9.54 5.60
N PRO A 58 -3.57 9.00 4.39
CA PRO A 58 -2.23 8.58 3.95
C PRO A 58 -1.23 9.73 4.02
N ALA A 59 0.06 9.41 4.26
CA ALA A 59 1.08 10.40 4.57
C ALA A 59 1.13 11.56 3.56
N SER A 60 1.33 12.77 4.08
CA SER A 60 1.49 13.95 3.24
C SER A 60 2.79 13.85 2.42
N THR A 61 2.83 14.54 1.27
CA THR A 61 4.04 14.59 0.43
C THR A 61 5.26 15.13 1.18
N GLN A 62 5.05 16.00 2.16
CA GLN A 62 6.12 16.54 3.00
C GLN A 62 6.65 15.47 3.96
N ALA A 63 5.76 14.75 4.65
CA ALA A 63 6.16 13.68 5.56
C ALA A 63 6.96 12.59 4.86
N ILE A 64 6.54 12.19 3.65
CA ILE A 64 7.25 11.20 2.84
C ILE A 64 8.62 11.73 2.39
N ALA A 65 8.72 13.02 2.04
CA ALA A 65 9.98 13.64 1.65
C ALA A 65 10.98 13.66 2.82
N ASP A 66 10.50 13.99 4.01
CA ASP A 66 11.31 14.05 5.22
C ASP A 66 11.77 12.64 5.64
N GLU A 67 10.88 11.63 5.58
CA GLU A 67 11.20 10.22 5.90
C GLU A 67 12.22 9.62 4.92
N LEU A 68 12.04 9.85 3.62
CA LEU A 68 12.90 9.25 2.60
C LEU A 68 14.12 10.12 2.25
N VAL A 69 14.27 11.28 2.89
CA VAL A 69 15.35 12.26 2.65
C VAL A 69 15.46 12.64 1.17
N ILE A 70 14.32 12.97 0.55
CA ILE A 70 14.23 13.39 -0.85
C ILE A 70 13.42 14.69 -0.98
N THR A 71 13.42 15.29 -2.17
CA THR A 71 12.64 16.52 -2.36
C THR A 71 11.14 16.23 -2.48
N PRO A 72 10.24 17.13 -2.03
CA PRO A 72 8.80 16.99 -2.25
C PRO A 72 8.42 16.86 -3.73
N THR A 73 9.19 17.48 -4.62
CA THR A 73 9.03 17.34 -6.07
C THR A 73 9.34 15.92 -6.54
N ALA A 74 10.40 15.29 -6.03
CA ALA A 74 10.70 13.89 -6.32
C ALA A 74 9.58 12.96 -5.83
N VAL A 75 9.03 13.20 -4.63
CA VAL A 75 7.88 12.45 -4.11
C VAL A 75 6.67 12.59 -5.06
N LYS A 76 6.36 13.81 -5.52
CA LYS A 76 5.26 14.03 -6.49
C LYS A 76 5.49 13.28 -7.79
N GLN A 77 6.72 13.25 -8.30
CA GLN A 77 7.06 12.50 -9.51
C GLN A 77 6.88 10.99 -9.30
N HIS A 78 7.35 10.45 -8.18
CA HIS A 78 7.16 9.04 -7.84
C HIS A 78 5.68 8.70 -7.68
N LEU A 79 4.89 9.55 -7.02
CA LEU A 79 3.44 9.38 -6.90
C LEU A 79 2.73 9.42 -8.26
N ALA A 80 3.12 10.32 -9.16
CA ALA A 80 2.56 10.37 -10.52
C ALA A 80 2.80 9.04 -11.26
N ASN A 81 4.05 8.57 -11.26
CA ASN A 81 4.40 7.28 -11.86
C ASN A 81 3.64 6.11 -11.22
N LEU A 82 3.46 6.13 -9.90
CA LEU A 82 2.67 5.14 -9.18
C LEU A 82 1.20 5.19 -9.59
N TYR A 83 0.58 6.37 -9.69
CA TYR A 83 -0.81 6.47 -10.16
C TYR A 83 -0.96 5.91 -11.57
N ASP A 84 -0.03 6.21 -12.46
CA ASP A 84 -0.06 5.68 -13.83
C ASP A 84 0.10 4.15 -13.85
N LYS A 85 1.05 3.60 -13.08
CA LYS A 85 1.30 2.15 -12.97
C LYS A 85 0.13 1.37 -12.37
N PHE A 86 -0.61 1.98 -11.44
CA PHE A 86 -1.75 1.35 -10.77
C PHE A 86 -3.10 1.74 -11.40
N GLY A 87 -3.11 2.55 -12.47
CA GLY A 87 -4.34 2.99 -13.13
C GLY A 87 -5.26 3.85 -12.25
N VAL A 88 -4.68 4.61 -11.31
CA VAL A 88 -5.46 5.39 -10.33
C VAL A 88 -5.92 6.71 -10.96
N GLY A 89 -7.21 6.76 -11.29
CA GLY A 89 -7.84 7.94 -11.86
C GLY A 89 -7.93 9.15 -10.93
N ALA A 90 -8.37 10.28 -11.50
CA ALA A 90 -8.34 11.59 -10.85
C ALA A 90 -9.36 11.81 -9.72
N GLU A 91 -10.35 10.94 -9.63
CA GLU A 91 -11.57 11.14 -8.87
C GLU A 91 -11.43 10.70 -7.40
N GLY A 92 -11.85 11.58 -6.48
CA GLY A 92 -11.79 11.33 -5.05
C GLY A 92 -10.36 11.32 -4.49
N SER A 93 -10.15 10.59 -3.39
CA SER A 93 -8.84 10.48 -2.74
C SER A 93 -7.92 9.52 -3.51
N ARG A 94 -7.11 10.06 -4.45
CA ARG A 94 -6.13 9.28 -5.23
C ARG A 94 -5.18 8.46 -4.35
N ARG A 95 -4.77 9.02 -3.21
CA ARG A 95 -3.85 8.34 -2.27
C ARG A 95 -4.49 7.10 -1.64
N ALA A 96 -5.74 7.20 -1.18
CA ALA A 96 -6.46 6.07 -0.60
C ALA A 96 -6.69 4.96 -1.65
N ARG A 97 -7.03 5.33 -2.88
CA ARG A 97 -7.16 4.37 -3.98
C ARG A 97 -5.84 3.67 -4.31
N LEU A 98 -4.73 4.43 -4.36
CA LEU A 98 -3.40 3.84 -4.56
C LEU A 98 -3.02 2.86 -3.46
N ALA A 99 -3.26 3.19 -2.20
CA ALA A 99 -3.00 2.29 -1.07
C ALA A 99 -3.84 0.99 -1.17
N ASN A 100 -5.14 1.13 -1.46
CA ASN A 100 -6.03 -0.01 -1.66
C ASN A 100 -5.56 -0.91 -2.81
N GLU A 101 -5.16 -0.32 -3.94
CA GLU A 101 -4.73 -1.10 -5.10
C GLU A 101 -3.36 -1.76 -4.88
N ALA A 102 -2.45 -1.09 -4.15
CA ALA A 102 -1.17 -1.67 -3.75
C ALA A 102 -1.35 -2.90 -2.84
N LEU A 103 -2.31 -2.87 -1.92
CA LEU A 103 -2.67 -4.02 -1.09
C LEU A 103 -3.39 -5.11 -1.90
N ARG A 104 -4.38 -4.73 -2.72
CA ARG A 104 -5.19 -5.64 -3.54
C ARG A 104 -4.34 -6.44 -4.54
N ARG A 105 -3.37 -5.79 -5.19
CA ARG A 105 -2.43 -6.42 -6.14
C ARG A 105 -1.24 -7.09 -5.45
N GLY A 106 -1.10 -6.98 -4.13
CA GLY A 106 0.04 -7.53 -3.38
C GLY A 106 1.38 -6.85 -3.66
N ALA A 107 1.37 -5.59 -4.11
CA ALA A 107 2.59 -4.78 -4.28
C ALA A 107 3.28 -4.48 -2.94
N ILE A 108 2.47 -4.39 -1.88
CA ILE A 108 2.89 -4.32 -0.48
C ILE A 108 2.07 -5.31 0.34
N SER A 109 2.69 -5.89 1.37
CA SER A 109 2.04 -6.76 2.34
C SER A 109 2.11 -6.15 3.73
N LEU A 110 1.19 -6.53 4.61
CA LEU A 110 1.19 -6.08 6.01
C LEU A 110 2.48 -6.45 6.74
N THR A 111 3.10 -7.57 6.38
CA THR A 111 4.43 -7.95 6.87
C THR A 111 5.50 -6.92 6.51
N GLN A 112 5.52 -6.44 5.26
CA GLN A 112 6.48 -5.43 4.82
C GLN A 112 6.23 -4.07 5.46
N LEU A 113 4.96 -3.68 5.61
CA LEU A 113 4.60 -2.43 6.29
C LEU A 113 5.06 -2.44 7.75
N ARG A 114 4.92 -3.57 8.45
CA ARG A 114 5.37 -3.71 9.84
C ARG A 114 6.90 -3.72 9.97
N ASP A 115 7.60 -4.31 9.02
CA ASP A 115 9.06 -4.33 8.98
C ASP A 115 9.61 -2.91 8.80
N SER A 116 9.08 -2.16 7.82
CA SER A 116 9.44 -0.75 7.59
C SER A 116 9.07 0.17 8.76
N ALA A 117 8.10 -0.22 9.61
CA ALA A 117 7.72 0.56 10.77
C ALA A 117 8.73 0.44 11.93
N SER A 118 9.56 -0.60 11.93
CA SER A 118 10.48 -0.95 13.02
C SER A 118 11.90 -0.36 12.83
N GLU A 119 12.14 0.28 11.70
CA GLU A 119 13.34 1.08 11.37
C GLU A 119 13.08 2.59 11.56
#